data_AF-A0A8J3I715-F1
#
_entry.id   AF-A0A8J3I715-F1
#
_cell.length_a   1.000
_cell.length_b   1.000
_cell.length_c   1.000
_cell.angle_alpha   90.00
_cell.angle_beta   90.00
_cell.angle_gamma   90.00
#
_symmetry.space_group_name_H-M   'P 1'
#
loop_
_entity.id
_entity.type
_entity.pdbx_description
1 polymer ?
#
loop_
_entity_poly.entity_id
_entity_poly.type
_entity_poly.pdbx_seq_one_letter_code
_entity_poly.pdbx_strand_id
1 'polypeptide(L)'
;MSYVSSFTSGRPVPDQSRVLEQYAERQALGAVRGATFTQCLLLHRLTPDLEVVDPRGSTHIIHGKNLSDERAWQKFLASLTQPLPLLSLTQSAEPLVKLYRTWLLTTYTQRYRWLTTSAQLQWFEQVTALVVVRKIMEAKHTAFTYEHVDAFADRWVALEMGMLLALGTMTIEIAKAIHHIVRQPEQAKELVEHLFDVQATRLRDRPQQIREALPPLPPLPKGTHLPLALLPTQSLAIPPASIQEKIIHQKETPHEPR
;
A
#
# COMPACT_ATOMS: atom_id res chain seq x y z
N MET A 1 16.16 0.72 64.57
CA MET A 1 15.04 0.94 63.62
C MET A 1 15.59 0.76 62.22
N SER A 2 15.37 -0.41 61.63
CA SER A 2 15.91 -0.79 60.33
C SER A 2 14.86 -0.54 59.26
N TYR A 3 15.10 0.40 58.36
CA TYR A 3 14.26 0.63 57.19
C TYR A 3 14.58 -0.44 56.14
N VAL A 4 13.64 -1.37 55.97
CA VAL A 4 13.63 -2.29 54.83
C VAL A 4 13.08 -1.50 53.64
N SER A 5 13.98 -1.04 52.77
CA SER A 5 13.61 -0.45 51.48
C SER A 5 13.18 -1.57 50.54
N SER A 6 11.87 -1.78 50.42
CA SER A 6 11.27 -2.64 49.42
C SER A 6 11.38 -1.96 48.05
N PHE A 7 12.44 -2.29 47.31
CA PHE A 7 12.52 -2.09 45.86
C PHE A 7 11.42 -2.94 45.21
N THR A 8 10.25 -2.36 44.98
CA THR A 8 9.32 -2.91 44.01
C THR A 8 9.97 -2.70 42.65
N SER A 9 10.39 -3.81 42.03
CA SER A 9 10.78 -3.86 40.63
C SER A 9 9.57 -3.46 39.77
N GLY A 10 9.37 -2.15 39.59
CA GLY A 10 8.37 -1.61 38.69
C GLY A 10 8.68 -2.15 37.30
N ARG A 11 7.84 -3.05 36.80
CA ARG A 11 7.88 -3.40 35.38
C ARG A 11 7.78 -2.09 34.60
N PRO A 12 8.70 -1.83 33.65
CA PRO A 12 8.62 -0.62 32.84
C PRO A 12 7.24 -0.61 32.18
N VAL A 13 6.46 0.42 32.47
CA VAL A 13 5.18 0.65 31.80
C VAL A 13 5.52 0.80 30.32
N PRO A 14 4.93 -0.02 29.43
CA PRO A 14 5.18 0.11 27.99
C PRO A 14 4.87 1.54 27.55
N ASP A 15 5.79 2.17 26.83
CA ASP A 15 5.57 3.47 26.21
C ASP A 15 4.31 3.39 25.32
N GLN A 16 3.26 4.10 25.71
CA GLN A 16 1.96 4.05 25.05
C GLN A 16 2.06 4.43 23.57
N SER A 17 2.96 5.36 23.24
CA SER A 17 3.19 5.79 21.85
C SER A 17 3.76 4.66 21.01
N ARG A 18 4.71 3.89 21.56
CA ARG A 18 5.30 2.72 20.91
C ARG A 18 4.27 1.62 20.71
N VAL A 19 3.43 1.33 21.71
CA VAL A 19 2.37 0.31 21.58
C VAL A 19 1.40 0.68 20.46
N LEU A 20 0.98 1.95 20.38
CA LEU A 20 0.09 2.40 19.31
C LEU A 20 0.72 2.26 17.93
N GLU A 21 1.99 2.61 17.81
CA GLU A 21 2.74 2.46 16.56
C GLU A 21 2.84 0.97 16.17
N GLN A 22 3.04 0.05 17.11
CA GLN A 22 3.03 -1.40 16.82
C GLN A 22 1.69 -1.87 16.24
N TYR A 23 0.57 -1.44 16.83
CA TYR A 23 -0.75 -1.75 16.29
C TYR A 23 -0.95 -1.14 14.89
N ALA A 24 -0.52 0.11 14.70
CA ALA A 24 -0.61 0.79 13.42
C ALA A 24 0.21 0.07 12.34
N GLU A 25 1.43 -0.34 12.64
CA GLU A 25 2.33 -1.08 11.75
C GLU A 25 1.73 -2.42 11.31
N ARG A 26 1.13 -3.17 12.25
CA ARG A 26 0.46 -4.44 11.92
C ARG A 26 -0.73 -4.25 11.00
N GLN A 27 -1.50 -3.18 11.18
CA GLN A 27 -2.61 -2.87 10.27
C GLN A 27 -2.10 -2.40 8.90
N ALA A 28 -1.05 -1.59 8.90
CA ALA A 28 -0.43 -1.06 7.69
C ALA A 28 0.15 -2.15 6.79
N LEU A 29 0.46 -3.35 7.32
CA LEU A 29 0.82 -4.51 6.49
C LEU A 29 -0.24 -4.82 5.42
N GLY A 30 -1.51 -4.53 5.67
CA GLY A 30 -2.56 -4.66 4.66
C GLY A 30 -2.27 -3.86 3.39
N ALA A 31 -1.62 -2.69 3.48
CA ALA A 31 -1.32 -1.82 2.34
C ALA A 31 -0.12 -2.28 1.49
N VAL A 32 0.67 -3.23 1.99
CA VAL A 32 1.92 -3.72 1.37
C VAL A 32 1.86 -5.19 0.94
N ARG A 33 0.83 -5.95 1.36
CA ARG A 33 0.67 -7.38 1.04
C ARG A 33 0.59 -7.70 -0.45
N GLY A 34 0.14 -6.75 -1.28
CA GLY A 34 0.14 -6.90 -2.73
C GLY A 34 1.51 -6.57 -3.34
N ALA A 35 2.02 -7.48 -4.19
CA ALA A 35 3.29 -7.28 -4.91
C ALA A 35 3.27 -6.00 -5.76
N THR A 36 2.10 -5.64 -6.30
CA THR A 36 1.86 -4.35 -6.95
C THR A 36 0.81 -3.53 -6.19
N PHE A 37 0.77 -2.22 -6.41
CA PHE A 37 -0.28 -1.39 -5.83
C PHE A 37 -1.68 -1.76 -6.35
N THR A 38 -1.79 -2.19 -7.61
CA THR A 38 -3.05 -2.74 -8.15
C THR A 38 -3.54 -3.96 -7.36
N GLN A 39 -2.66 -4.89 -7.01
CA GLN A 39 -3.04 -6.03 -6.16
C GLN A 39 -3.43 -5.58 -4.75
N CYS A 40 -2.76 -4.57 -4.19
CA CYS A 40 -3.16 -3.96 -2.93
C CYS A 40 -4.61 -3.46 -3.01
N LEU A 41 -4.97 -2.70 -4.05
CA LEU A 41 -6.35 -2.21 -4.23
C LEU A 41 -7.37 -3.36 -4.27
N LEU A 42 -7.08 -4.43 -5.01
CA LEU A 42 -7.96 -5.60 -5.09
C LEU A 42 -8.13 -6.31 -3.74
N LEU A 43 -7.06 -6.45 -2.96
CA LEU A 43 -7.12 -7.03 -1.60
C LEU A 43 -7.98 -6.19 -0.64
N HIS A 44 -8.05 -4.88 -0.87
CA HIS A 44 -8.92 -3.95 -0.15
C HIS A 44 -10.30 -3.77 -0.80
N ARG A 45 -10.65 -4.59 -1.81
CA ARG A 45 -11.92 -4.54 -2.55
C ARG A 45 -12.17 -3.19 -3.24
N LEU A 46 -11.11 -2.52 -3.67
CA LEU A 46 -11.17 -1.29 -4.46
C LEU A 46 -10.93 -1.60 -5.94
N THR A 47 -11.68 -0.93 -6.82
CA THR A 47 -11.41 -1.03 -8.25
C THR A 47 -10.04 -0.43 -8.56
N PRO A 48 -9.19 -1.10 -9.36
CA PRO A 48 -7.88 -0.56 -9.72
C PRO A 48 -7.96 0.74 -10.51
N ASP A 49 -9.01 0.89 -11.29
CA ASP A 49 -9.24 2.00 -12.21
C ASP A 49 -10.56 2.69 -11.90
N LEU A 50 -10.61 3.99 -12.13
CA LEU A 50 -11.78 4.83 -11.95
C LEU A 50 -12.05 5.63 -13.22
N GLU A 51 -13.26 5.51 -13.74
CA GLU A 51 -13.73 6.30 -14.88
C GLU A 51 -14.23 7.69 -14.42
N VAL A 52 -13.77 8.73 -15.11
CA VAL A 52 -14.20 10.12 -14.88
C VAL A 52 -14.51 10.78 -16.22
N VAL A 53 -15.42 11.76 -16.21
CA VAL A 53 -15.83 12.50 -17.40
C VAL A 53 -15.36 13.95 -17.25
N ASP A 54 -14.66 14.47 -18.24
CA ASP A 54 -14.21 15.86 -18.23
C ASP A 54 -15.37 16.84 -18.55
N PRO A 55 -15.20 18.16 -18.36
CA PRO A 55 -16.24 19.14 -18.66
C PRO A 55 -16.69 19.20 -20.12
N ARG A 56 -15.95 18.56 -21.04
CA ARG A 56 -16.29 18.47 -22.46
C ARG A 56 -17.04 17.18 -22.79
N GLY A 57 -17.32 16.33 -21.80
CA GLY A 57 -18.00 15.05 -21.97
C GLY A 57 -17.08 13.91 -22.41
N SER A 58 -15.76 14.09 -22.41
CA SER A 58 -14.83 13.01 -22.77
C SER A 58 -14.52 12.13 -21.56
N THR A 59 -14.50 10.82 -21.77
CA THR A 59 -14.22 9.82 -20.74
C THR A 59 -12.72 9.62 -20.56
N HIS A 60 -12.26 9.61 -19.31
CA HIS A 60 -10.87 9.40 -18.93
C HIS A 60 -10.77 8.34 -17.82
N ILE A 61 -9.67 7.59 -17.82
CA ILE A 61 -9.39 6.59 -16.80
C ILE A 61 -8.30 7.10 -15.85
N ILE A 62 -8.59 7.05 -14.56
CA ILE A 62 -7.62 7.25 -13.48
C ILE A 62 -7.20 5.87 -12.99
N HIS A 63 -5.93 5.53 -13.22
CA HIS A 63 -5.35 4.30 -12.69
C HIS A 63 -4.88 4.52 -11.25
N GLY A 64 -5.39 3.73 -10.30
CA GLY A 64 -5.02 3.76 -8.88
C GLY A 64 -3.50 3.65 -8.66
N LYS A 65 -2.81 2.83 -9.47
CA LYS A 65 -1.34 2.69 -9.45
C LYS A 65 -0.60 4.02 -9.69
N ASN A 66 -1.17 4.94 -10.46
CA ASN A 66 -0.54 6.22 -10.76
C ASN A 66 -0.53 7.17 -9.54
N LEU A 67 -1.41 6.94 -8.56
CA LEU A 67 -1.38 7.65 -7.28
C LEU A 67 -0.27 7.11 -6.38
N SER A 68 0.27 5.90 -6.63
CA SER A 68 1.41 5.34 -5.90
C SER A 68 2.74 5.52 -6.64
N ASP A 69 2.74 6.28 -7.74
CA ASP A 69 3.94 6.53 -8.55
C ASP A 69 5.02 7.25 -7.75
N GLU A 70 6.26 6.76 -7.86
CA GLU A 70 7.38 7.28 -7.07
C GLU A 70 7.70 8.73 -7.43
N ARG A 71 7.64 9.10 -8.73
CA ARG A 71 7.91 10.50 -9.14
C ARG A 71 6.82 11.44 -8.65
N ALA A 72 5.56 11.00 -8.66
CA ALA A 72 4.45 11.76 -8.09
C ALA A 72 4.63 11.97 -6.58
N TRP A 73 5.01 10.92 -5.85
CA TRP A 73 5.28 10.97 -4.42
C TRP A 73 6.42 11.94 -4.07
N GLN A 74 7.55 11.86 -4.78
CA GLN A 74 8.68 12.77 -4.57
C GLN A 74 8.33 14.23 -4.84
N LYS A 75 7.55 14.52 -5.90
CA LYS A 75 7.05 15.87 -6.18
C LYS A 75 6.14 16.39 -5.08
N PHE A 76 5.31 15.53 -4.50
CA PHE A 76 4.49 15.88 -3.36
C PHE A 76 5.35 16.21 -2.14
N LEU A 77 6.31 15.35 -1.77
CA LEU A 77 7.19 15.61 -0.64
C LEU A 77 7.97 16.92 -0.80
N ALA A 78 8.47 17.20 -2.01
CA ALA A 78 9.16 18.45 -2.33
C ALA A 78 8.25 19.70 -2.25
N SER A 79 6.93 19.53 -2.29
CA SER A 79 5.96 20.64 -2.14
C SER A 79 5.59 20.94 -0.69
N LEU A 80 6.00 20.10 0.27
CA LEU A 80 5.71 20.31 1.68
C LEU A 80 6.56 21.45 2.25
N THR A 81 5.90 22.41 2.89
CA THR A 81 6.56 23.57 3.51
C THR A 81 7.14 23.27 4.89
N GLN A 82 6.72 22.18 5.51
CA GLN A 82 7.15 21.76 6.85
C GLN A 82 7.59 20.30 6.83
N PRO A 83 8.68 19.94 7.53
CA PRO A 83 9.07 18.55 7.68
C PRO A 83 8.02 17.79 8.51
N LEU A 84 7.61 16.62 8.03
CA LEU A 84 6.71 15.70 8.74
C LEU A 84 7.48 14.43 9.14
N PRO A 85 7.13 13.78 10.26
CA PRO A 85 7.81 12.56 10.69
C PRO A 85 7.42 11.36 9.80
N LEU A 86 8.05 11.22 8.64
CA LEU A 86 7.72 10.22 7.61
C LEU A 86 7.88 8.75 8.08
N LEU A 87 8.46 8.53 9.26
CA LEU A 87 8.67 7.21 9.87
C LEU A 87 7.67 6.90 11.00
N SER A 88 6.62 7.71 11.18
CA SER A 88 5.55 7.43 12.16
C SER A 88 4.19 7.35 11.48
N LEU A 89 3.54 6.18 11.56
CA LEU A 89 2.17 5.98 11.09
C LEU A 89 1.19 6.74 11.99
N THR A 90 1.38 6.67 13.30
CA THR A 90 0.45 7.28 14.27
C THR A 90 0.45 8.81 14.21
N GLN A 91 1.59 9.43 13.94
CA GLN A 91 1.72 10.88 13.87
C GLN A 91 1.46 11.44 12.47
N SER A 92 1.92 10.75 11.41
CA SER A 92 1.98 11.34 10.07
C SER A 92 0.95 10.83 9.09
N ALA A 93 0.37 9.63 9.26
CA ALA A 93 -0.47 9.04 8.22
C ALA A 93 -1.67 9.94 7.88
N GLU A 94 -2.44 10.38 8.87
CA GLU A 94 -3.63 11.19 8.61
C GLU A 94 -3.31 12.61 8.09
N PRO A 95 -2.35 13.37 8.66
CA PRO A 95 -1.93 14.64 8.08
C PRO A 95 -1.43 14.50 6.63
N LEU A 96 -0.60 13.47 6.36
CA LEU A 96 -0.08 13.22 5.01
C LEU A 96 -1.19 12.86 4.03
N VAL A 97 -2.18 12.07 4.42
CA VAL A 97 -3.34 11.76 3.55
C VAL A 97 -4.08 13.03 3.18
N LYS A 98 -4.37 13.92 4.14
CA LYS A 98 -5.06 15.18 3.88
C LYS A 98 -4.26 16.08 2.94
N LEU A 99 -2.96 16.23 3.19
CA LEU A 99 -2.06 17.03 2.36
C LEU A 99 -1.91 16.43 0.95
N TYR A 100 -1.73 15.11 0.85
CA TYR A 100 -1.54 14.43 -0.42
C TYR A 100 -2.78 14.53 -1.31
N ARG A 101 -3.96 14.29 -0.74
CA ARG A 101 -5.25 14.49 -1.43
C ARG A 101 -5.41 15.92 -1.92
N THR A 102 -5.13 16.89 -1.06
CA THR A 102 -5.24 18.31 -1.41
C THR A 102 -4.32 18.63 -2.58
N TRP A 103 -3.05 18.23 -2.50
CA TRP A 103 -2.06 18.44 -3.56
C TRP A 103 -2.45 17.78 -4.90
N LEU A 104 -3.01 16.57 -4.86
CA LEU A 104 -3.50 15.88 -6.06
C LEU A 104 -4.65 16.65 -6.73
N LEU A 105 -5.58 17.20 -5.94
CA LEU A 105 -6.73 17.97 -6.42
C LEU A 105 -6.34 19.37 -6.90
N THR A 106 -5.36 20.02 -6.26
CA THR A 106 -5.06 21.43 -6.53
C THR A 106 -3.82 21.65 -7.39
N THR A 107 -2.80 20.80 -7.34
CA THR A 107 -1.49 21.09 -7.94
C THR A 107 -1.08 20.08 -9.00
N TYR A 108 -1.31 18.77 -8.78
CA TYR A 108 -0.62 17.74 -9.57
C TYR A 108 -1.13 17.61 -11.02
N THR A 109 -2.38 17.17 -11.23
CA THR A 109 -2.96 17.03 -12.57
C THR A 109 -4.43 17.40 -12.57
N GLN A 110 -4.93 17.90 -13.71
CA GLN A 110 -6.33 18.33 -13.84
C GLN A 110 -7.34 17.17 -13.70
N ARG A 111 -6.95 15.92 -13.98
CA ARG A 111 -7.88 14.78 -14.02
C ARG A 111 -8.54 14.50 -12.67
N TYR A 112 -7.83 14.73 -11.57
CA TYR A 112 -8.39 14.54 -10.23
C TYR A 112 -9.45 15.59 -9.89
N ARG A 113 -9.49 16.72 -10.60
CA ARG A 113 -10.55 17.74 -10.44
C ARG A 113 -11.86 17.36 -11.13
N TRP A 114 -11.88 16.27 -11.88
CA TRP A 114 -13.09 15.74 -12.54
C TRP A 114 -13.84 14.70 -11.68
N LEU A 115 -13.41 14.49 -10.43
CA LEU A 115 -14.13 13.68 -9.46
C LEU A 115 -15.37 14.44 -8.99
N THR A 116 -16.55 14.07 -9.48
CA THR A 116 -17.81 14.81 -9.25
C THR A 116 -18.81 14.04 -8.41
N THR A 117 -18.73 12.71 -8.38
CA THR A 117 -19.67 11.85 -7.65
C THR A 117 -19.12 11.47 -6.26
N SER A 118 -20.02 11.25 -5.30
CA SER A 118 -19.64 10.77 -3.95
C SER A 118 -18.86 9.46 -3.99
N ALA A 119 -19.24 8.56 -4.89
CA ALA A 119 -18.54 7.31 -5.16
C ALA A 119 -17.07 7.51 -5.56
N GLN A 120 -16.82 8.40 -6.53
CA GLN A 120 -15.48 8.72 -7.01
C GLN A 120 -14.62 9.36 -5.91
N LEU A 121 -15.21 10.28 -5.12
CA LEU A 121 -14.54 10.93 -4.00
C LEU A 121 -14.17 9.92 -2.90
N GLN A 122 -15.08 9.00 -2.56
CA GLN A 122 -14.83 7.95 -1.58
C GLN A 122 -13.76 6.96 -2.04
N TRP A 123 -13.78 6.56 -3.31
CA TRP A 123 -12.70 5.75 -3.89
C TRP A 123 -11.36 6.47 -3.75
N PHE A 124 -11.32 7.75 -4.14
CA PHE A 124 -10.10 8.55 -4.10
C PHE A 124 -9.56 8.71 -2.67
N GLU A 125 -10.45 8.86 -1.70
CA GLU A 125 -10.14 8.85 -0.26
C GLU A 125 -9.44 7.58 0.18
N GLN A 126 -10.03 6.43 -0.12
CA GLN A 126 -9.51 5.13 0.30
C GLN A 126 -8.18 4.81 -0.41
N VAL A 127 -8.08 5.10 -1.71
CA VAL A 127 -6.86 4.86 -2.49
C VAL A 127 -5.70 5.73 -1.97
N THR A 128 -5.94 7.03 -1.74
CA THR A 128 -4.87 7.92 -1.23
C THR A 128 -4.43 7.56 0.18
N ALA A 129 -5.34 7.09 1.04
CA ALA A 129 -4.99 6.53 2.34
C ALA A 129 -4.03 5.34 2.21
N LEU A 130 -4.37 4.37 1.34
CA LEU A 130 -3.51 3.21 1.08
C LEU A 130 -2.14 3.60 0.51
N VAL A 131 -2.08 4.59 -0.40
CA VAL A 131 -0.82 5.10 -0.92
C VAL A 131 0.07 5.61 0.21
N VAL A 132 -0.45 6.51 1.06
CA VAL A 132 0.34 7.15 2.11
C VAL A 132 0.82 6.11 3.12
N VAL A 133 -0.06 5.21 3.56
CA VAL A 133 0.32 4.14 4.48
C VAL A 133 1.40 3.25 3.88
N ARG A 134 1.25 2.85 2.62
CA ARG A 134 2.28 2.08 1.89
C ARG A 134 3.60 2.84 1.83
N LYS A 135 3.59 4.13 1.51
CA LYS A 135 4.81 4.96 1.41
C LYS A 135 5.52 5.15 2.74
N ILE A 136 4.78 5.31 3.84
CA ILE A 136 5.37 5.34 5.19
C ILE A 136 6.03 3.99 5.51
N MET A 137 5.37 2.87 5.20
CA MET A 137 5.95 1.54 5.43
C MET A 137 7.20 1.28 4.59
N GLU A 138 7.19 1.68 3.30
CA GLU A 138 8.36 1.62 2.41
C GLU A 138 9.52 2.49 2.93
N ALA A 139 9.22 3.69 3.46
CA ALA A 139 10.22 4.57 4.08
C ALA A 139 10.81 3.95 5.37
N LYS A 140 9.97 3.42 6.26
CA LYS A 140 10.41 2.69 7.46
C LYS A 140 11.35 1.53 7.10
N HIS A 141 11.00 0.73 6.09
CA HIS A 141 11.86 -0.37 5.64
C HIS A 141 13.19 0.12 5.10
N THR A 142 13.18 1.21 4.33
CA THR A 142 14.41 1.81 3.79
C THR A 142 15.34 2.27 4.92
N ALA A 143 14.82 3.02 5.89
CA ALA A 143 15.57 3.47 7.06
C ALA A 143 16.10 2.31 7.92
N PHE A 144 15.28 1.27 8.12
CA PHE A 144 15.69 0.07 8.87
C PHE A 144 16.81 -0.71 8.19
N THR A 145 16.72 -0.89 6.86
CA THR A 145 17.63 -1.77 6.11
C THR A 145 18.93 -1.08 5.73
N TYR A 146 18.86 0.17 5.27
CA TYR A 146 20.01 0.86 4.65
C TYR A 146 20.62 1.94 5.53
N GLU A 147 19.84 2.53 6.44
CA GLU A 147 20.31 3.60 7.33
C GLU A 147 20.57 3.11 8.76
N HIS A 148 20.28 1.83 9.03
CA HIS A 148 20.41 1.19 10.35
C HIS A 148 19.65 1.93 11.47
N VAL A 149 18.51 2.53 11.14
CA VAL A 149 17.64 3.25 12.07
C VAL A 149 16.57 2.30 12.63
N ASP A 150 16.29 2.35 13.95
CA ASP A 150 15.15 1.66 14.56
C ASP A 150 13.82 2.33 14.15
N ALA A 151 13.42 2.11 12.90
CA ALA A 151 12.27 2.77 12.28
C ALA A 151 10.93 2.05 12.55
N PHE A 152 10.96 0.79 13.00
CA PHE A 152 9.77 0.01 13.33
C PHE A 152 9.59 -0.13 14.84
N ALA A 153 8.39 0.10 15.33
CA ALA A 153 8.03 -0.18 16.71
C ALA A 153 7.87 -1.68 16.97
N ASP A 154 7.42 -2.44 15.96
CA ASP A 154 7.29 -3.89 15.95
C ASP A 154 8.31 -4.55 15.00
N ARG A 155 9.29 -5.23 15.58
CA ARG A 155 10.32 -5.96 14.83
C ARG A 155 9.73 -7.05 13.93
N TRP A 156 8.62 -7.69 14.33
CA TRP A 156 7.98 -8.70 13.50
C TRP A 156 7.48 -8.08 12.19
N VAL A 157 6.94 -6.86 12.25
CA VAL A 157 6.49 -6.13 11.06
C VAL A 157 7.66 -5.75 10.15
N ALA A 158 8.81 -5.35 10.72
CA ALA A 158 10.02 -5.08 9.94
C ALA A 158 10.48 -6.30 9.12
N LEU A 159 10.46 -7.48 9.74
CA LEU A 159 10.81 -8.75 9.08
C LEU A 159 9.81 -9.11 7.97
N GLU A 160 8.51 -9.00 8.26
CA GLU A 160 7.44 -9.25 7.30
C GLU A 160 7.54 -8.30 6.08
N MET A 161 7.81 -7.01 6.33
CA MET A 161 8.05 -6.02 5.28
C MET A 161 9.20 -6.41 4.35
N GLY A 162 10.32 -6.88 4.91
CA GLY A 162 11.45 -7.35 4.11
C GLY A 162 11.10 -8.54 3.22
N MET A 163 10.22 -9.43 3.68
CA MET A 163 9.73 -10.54 2.86
C MET A 163 8.81 -10.06 1.73
N LEU A 164 7.84 -9.21 2.04
CA LEU A 164 6.88 -8.68 1.07
C LEU A 164 7.58 -7.88 -0.04
N LEU A 165 8.54 -7.02 0.31
CA LEU A 165 9.29 -6.25 -0.68
C LEU A 165 10.19 -7.15 -1.53
N ALA A 166 10.81 -8.18 -0.94
CA ALA A 166 11.60 -9.15 -1.70
C ALA A 166 10.76 -9.91 -2.75
N LEU A 167 9.53 -10.31 -2.39
CA LEU A 167 8.57 -10.95 -3.30
C LEU A 167 8.10 -9.98 -4.40
N GLY A 168 7.87 -8.71 -4.05
CA GLY A 168 7.55 -7.64 -5.00
C GLY A 168 8.64 -7.48 -6.06
N THR A 169 9.91 -7.37 -5.63
CA THR A 169 11.06 -7.31 -6.56
C THR A 169 11.12 -8.55 -7.45
N MET A 170 10.93 -9.75 -6.89
CA MET A 170 10.96 -11.00 -7.67
C MET A 170 9.91 -11.00 -8.78
N THR A 171 8.70 -10.51 -8.50
CA THR A 171 7.62 -10.43 -9.50
C THR A 171 8.00 -9.51 -10.67
N ILE A 172 8.66 -8.38 -10.38
CA ILE A 172 9.12 -7.43 -11.41
C ILE A 172 10.22 -8.05 -12.26
N GLU A 173 11.19 -8.72 -11.62
CA GLU A 173 12.30 -9.35 -12.34
C GLU A 173 11.82 -10.54 -13.21
N ILE A 174 10.84 -11.32 -12.74
CA ILE A 174 10.18 -12.35 -13.57
C ILE A 174 9.49 -11.71 -14.78
N ALA A 175 8.76 -10.61 -14.59
CA ALA A 175 8.08 -9.93 -15.69
C ALA A 175 9.08 -9.39 -16.74
N LYS A 176 10.22 -8.84 -16.30
CA LYS A 176 11.32 -8.44 -17.18
C LYS A 176 11.91 -9.65 -17.90
N ALA A 177 12.22 -10.72 -17.18
CA ALA A 177 12.75 -11.95 -17.77
C ALA A 177 11.81 -12.48 -18.85
N ILE A 178 10.49 -12.61 -18.59
CA ILE A 178 9.50 -13.03 -19.60
C ILE A 178 9.49 -12.11 -20.82
N HIS A 179 9.55 -10.79 -20.62
CA HIS A 179 9.63 -9.84 -21.74
C HIS A 179 10.90 -10.05 -22.58
N HIS A 180 12.03 -10.32 -21.93
CA HIS A 180 13.29 -10.63 -22.60
C HIS A 180 13.27 -12.01 -23.25
N ILE A 181 12.64 -13.05 -22.68
CA ILE A 181 12.51 -14.39 -23.30
C ILE A 181 11.87 -14.28 -24.68
N VAL A 182 10.81 -13.48 -24.79
CA VAL A 182 10.07 -13.29 -26.05
C VAL A 182 10.91 -12.57 -27.12
N ARG A 183 11.91 -11.78 -26.73
CA ARG A 183 12.72 -10.95 -27.64
C ARG A 183 14.14 -11.46 -27.87
N GLN A 184 14.76 -12.07 -26.87
CA GLN A 184 16.18 -12.44 -26.76
C GLN A 184 16.34 -13.62 -25.77
N PRO A 185 16.09 -14.86 -26.21
CA PRO A 185 15.96 -16.03 -25.33
C PRO A 185 17.23 -16.39 -24.55
N GLU A 186 18.42 -16.19 -25.12
CA GLU A 186 19.69 -16.52 -24.45
C GLU A 186 19.98 -15.58 -23.25
N GLN A 187 19.72 -14.27 -23.38
CA GLN A 187 19.88 -13.33 -22.27
C GLN A 187 18.88 -13.57 -21.14
N ALA A 188 17.72 -14.13 -21.47
CA ALA A 188 16.74 -14.44 -20.47
C ALA A 188 17.15 -15.60 -19.57
N LYS A 189 17.94 -16.56 -20.08
CA LYS A 189 18.48 -17.65 -19.27
C LYS A 189 19.39 -17.11 -18.16
N GLU A 190 20.28 -16.17 -18.49
CA GLU A 190 21.16 -15.50 -17.51
C GLU A 190 20.36 -14.71 -16.47
N LEU A 191 19.30 -14.00 -16.89
CA LEU A 191 18.41 -13.27 -15.96
C LEU A 191 17.67 -14.20 -15.00
N VAL A 192 17.21 -15.35 -15.49
CA VAL A 192 16.53 -16.36 -14.67
C VAL A 192 17.50 -17.02 -13.69
N GLU A 193 18.71 -17.38 -14.13
CA GLU A 193 19.77 -17.92 -13.25
C GLU A 193 20.17 -16.89 -12.18
N HIS A 194 20.38 -15.63 -12.55
CA HIS A 194 20.65 -14.54 -11.60
C HIS A 194 19.50 -14.35 -10.59
N LEU A 195 18.24 -14.43 -11.03
CA LEU A 195 17.08 -14.38 -10.15
C LEU A 195 17.14 -15.51 -9.10
N PHE A 196 17.43 -16.75 -9.53
CA PHE A 196 17.55 -17.89 -8.63
C PHE A 196 18.70 -17.74 -7.63
N ASP A 197 19.87 -17.25 -8.05
CA ASP A 197 21.02 -17.04 -7.17
C ASP A 197 20.75 -15.97 -6.11
N VAL A 198 20.09 -14.87 -6.49
CA VAL A 198 19.66 -13.83 -5.56
C VAL A 198 18.66 -14.40 -4.54
N GLN A 199 17.72 -15.26 -4.96
CA GLN A 199 16.79 -15.89 -4.03
C GLN A 199 17.46 -16.93 -3.13
N ALA A 200 18.37 -17.73 -3.66
CA ALA A 200 19.12 -18.72 -2.89
C ALA A 200 19.94 -18.06 -1.78
N THR A 201 20.55 -16.90 -2.08
CA THR A 201 21.26 -16.07 -1.10
C THR A 201 20.30 -15.52 -0.05
N ARG A 202 19.17 -14.93 -0.47
CA ARG A 202 18.14 -14.42 0.45
C ARG A 202 17.53 -15.49 1.36
N LEU A 203 17.41 -16.73 0.89
CA LEU A 203 16.93 -17.86 1.68
C LEU A 203 17.99 -18.38 2.67
N ARG A 204 19.27 -18.34 2.29
CA ARG A 204 20.41 -18.77 3.12
C ARG A 204 20.69 -17.80 4.26
N ASP A 205 20.59 -16.50 3.99
CA ASP A 205 20.91 -15.45 4.96
C ASP A 205 19.74 -15.12 5.91
N ARG A 206 18.58 -15.74 5.70
CA ARG A 206 17.41 -15.53 6.57
C ARG A 206 17.49 -16.41 7.82
N PRO A 207 17.42 -15.83 9.03
CA PRO A 207 17.22 -16.61 10.24
C PRO A 207 15.90 -17.39 10.15
N GLN A 208 15.85 -18.61 10.70
CA GLN A 208 14.71 -19.56 10.73
C GLN A 208 13.41 -19.02 11.40
N GLN A 209 13.31 -17.72 11.67
CA GLN A 209 12.19 -17.04 12.32
C GLN A 209 10.89 -17.05 11.48
N ILE A 210 10.92 -17.56 10.25
CA ILE A 210 9.81 -17.61 9.29
C ILE A 210 8.62 -18.47 9.79
N ARG A 211 8.73 -19.14 10.94
CA ARG A 211 7.64 -19.93 11.57
C ARG A 211 7.10 -19.35 12.88
N GLU A 212 7.58 -18.20 13.32
CA GLU A 212 7.12 -17.63 14.59
C GLU A 212 5.71 -17.05 14.45
N ALA A 213 4.79 -17.56 15.28
CA ALA A 213 3.44 -17.03 15.37
C ALA A 213 3.48 -15.53 15.68
N LEU A 214 2.53 -14.77 15.11
CA LEU A 214 2.37 -13.33 15.36
C LEU A 214 2.44 -13.05 16.89
N PRO A 215 3.48 -12.34 17.38
CA PRO A 215 3.64 -12.14 18.81
C PRO A 215 2.45 -11.36 19.37
N PRO A 216 1.89 -11.69 20.54
CA PRO A 216 0.79 -10.91 21.10
C PRO A 216 1.26 -9.48 21.43
N LEU A 217 0.44 -8.47 21.12
CA LEU A 217 0.67 -7.10 21.58
C LEU A 217 0.06 -6.88 22.97
N PRO A 218 0.64 -5.98 23.78
CA PRO A 218 -0.02 -5.51 25.00
C PRO A 218 -1.34 -4.82 24.64
N PRO A 219 -2.38 -4.91 25.49
CA PRO A 219 -3.69 -4.31 25.18
C PRO A 219 -3.59 -2.79 25.00
N LEU A 220 -4.38 -2.25 24.07
CA LEU A 220 -4.52 -0.80 23.91
C LEU A 220 -5.09 -0.17 25.19
N PRO A 221 -4.58 1.00 25.63
CA PRO A 221 -5.19 1.74 26.73
C PRO A 221 -6.66 2.08 26.42
N LYS A 222 -7.49 2.13 27.46
CA LYS A 222 -8.92 2.48 27.30
C LYS A 222 -9.06 3.87 26.69
N GLY A 223 -9.88 3.98 25.65
CA GLY A 223 -10.16 5.26 24.97
C GLY A 223 -9.16 5.63 23.87
N THR A 224 -8.17 4.78 23.56
CA THR A 224 -7.26 5.05 22.45
C THR A 224 -7.77 4.47 21.13
N HIS A 225 -7.78 5.30 20.09
CA HIS A 225 -8.19 4.93 18.74
C HIS A 225 -6.99 4.98 17.79
N LEU A 226 -6.93 4.03 16.86
CA LEU A 226 -5.94 4.06 15.78
C LEU A 226 -6.35 5.10 14.72
N PRO A 227 -5.38 5.73 14.03
CA PRO A 227 -5.68 6.67 12.95
C PRO A 227 -6.64 6.07 11.91
N LEU A 228 -7.69 6.82 11.56
CA LEU A 228 -8.71 6.37 10.59
C LEU A 228 -8.10 6.07 9.21
N ALA A 229 -6.98 6.72 8.87
CA ALA A 229 -6.22 6.47 7.64
C ALA A 229 -5.71 5.02 7.50
N LEU A 230 -5.61 4.27 8.60
CA LEU A 230 -5.14 2.87 8.61
C LEU A 230 -6.27 1.86 8.40
N LEU A 231 -7.52 2.32 8.44
CA LEU A 231 -8.72 1.51 8.30
C LEU A 231 -9.50 2.05 7.09
N PRO A 232 -9.26 1.58 5.86
CA PRO A 232 -10.28 1.71 4.84
C PRO A 232 -11.49 0.92 5.34
N THR A 233 -12.42 1.63 6.01
CA THR A 233 -13.69 1.09 6.44
C THR A 233 -14.35 0.53 5.20
N GLN A 234 -14.68 -0.76 5.25
CA GLN A 234 -15.51 -1.43 4.25
C GLN A 234 -16.92 -0.83 4.32
N SER A 235 -17.07 0.41 3.86
CA SER A 235 -18.36 1.07 3.71
C SER A 235 -18.67 1.10 2.21
N LEU A 236 -19.56 0.18 1.81
CA LEU A 236 -20.25 0.13 0.53
C LEU A 236 -19.34 -0.10 -0.70
N ALA A 237 -19.11 -1.38 -1.00
CA ALA A 237 -18.68 -1.80 -2.32
C ALA A 237 -19.72 -1.35 -3.35
N ILE A 238 -19.28 -0.53 -4.32
CA ILE A 238 -20.04 -0.30 -5.55
C ILE A 238 -19.85 -1.56 -6.39
N PRO A 239 -20.93 -2.28 -6.77
CA PRO A 239 -20.78 -3.42 -7.66
C PRO A 239 -20.18 -2.94 -8.98
N PRO A 240 -19.24 -3.68 -9.58
CA PRO A 240 -18.72 -3.33 -10.89
C PRO A 240 -19.88 -3.23 -11.87
N ALA A 241 -20.02 -2.09 -12.54
CA ALA A 241 -20.94 -1.94 -13.66
C ALA A 241 -20.58 -3.03 -14.69
N SER A 242 -21.52 -3.95 -14.88
CA SER A 242 -21.48 -5.03 -15.85
C SER A 242 -21.32 -4.46 -17.26
N ILE A 243 -20.09 -4.46 -17.76
CA ILE A 243 -19.80 -4.26 -19.17
C ILE A 243 -19.87 -5.65 -19.83
N GLN A 244 -20.75 -5.75 -20.82
CA GLN A 244 -20.91 -6.79 -21.85
C GLN A 244 -21.88 -7.95 -21.56
N GLU A 245 -23.14 -7.75 -21.96
CA GLU A 245 -23.77 -8.60 -22.98
C GLU A 245 -24.67 -7.72 -23.88
N LYS A 246 -24.03 -7.04 -24.84
CA LYS A 246 -24.66 -6.51 -26.05
C LYS A 246 -23.76 -6.92 -27.20
N ILE A 247 -24.11 -8.03 -27.84
CA ILE A 247 -23.71 -8.58 -29.16
C ILE A 247 -24.36 -9.98 -29.17
N ILE A 248 -25.62 -10.17 -29.58
CA ILE A 248 -26.09 -10.70 -30.89
C ILE A 248 -27.61 -10.97 -30.63
N HIS A 249 -28.59 -10.32 -31.25
CA HIS A 249 -29.09 -10.56 -32.60
C HIS A 249 -29.99 -9.38 -33.03
N GLN A 250 -29.57 -8.67 -34.08
CA GLN A 250 -30.50 -8.05 -35.03
C GLN A 250 -30.28 -8.74 -36.37
N LYS A 251 -31.29 -9.48 -36.84
CA LYS A 251 -31.79 -9.54 -38.23
C LYS A 251 -32.64 -10.81 -38.39
N GLU A 252 -33.92 -10.70 -38.09
CA GLU A 252 -34.93 -11.42 -38.86
C GLU A 252 -35.71 -10.37 -39.63
N THR A 253 -35.41 -10.27 -40.92
CA THR A 253 -36.31 -9.70 -41.92
C THR A 253 -36.99 -10.86 -42.66
N PRO A 254 -38.26 -10.68 -43.05
CA PRO A 254 -39.15 -11.77 -43.43
C PRO A 254 -38.86 -12.27 -44.85
N HIS A 255 -38.99 -13.58 -45.05
CA HIS A 255 -39.05 -14.21 -46.36
C HIS A 255 -40.49 -14.66 -46.64
N GLU A 256 -41.24 -13.83 -47.37
CA GLU A 256 -42.06 -14.31 -48.50
C GLU A 256 -41.09 -14.45 -49.70
N PRO A 257 -41.24 -15.43 -50.63
CA PRO A 257 -42.42 -15.46 -51.50
C PRO A 257 -42.86 -16.81 -52.11
N ARG A 258 -44.07 -16.75 -52.69
CA ARG A 258 -44.78 -17.60 -53.68
C ARG A 258 -45.58 -18.80 -53.17
#